data_AF-A0AAE3FYY2-F1
#
_entry.id   AF-A0AAE3FYY2-F1
#
_cell.length_a   1.000
_cell.length_b   1.000
_cell.length_c   1.000
_cell.angle_alpha   90.00
_cell.angle_beta   90.00
_cell.angle_gamma   90.00
#
_symmetry.space_group_name_H-M   'P 1'
#
loop_
_entity.id
_entity.type
_entity.pdbx_description
1 polymer ?
#
loop_
_entity_poly.entity_id
_entity_poly.type
_entity_poly.pdbx_seq_one_letter_code
_entity_poly.pdbx_strand_id
1 'polypeptide(L)' 'MDKFTEELSDDELLAYCVAFGIVIGVVLGIFSGLIASNGFLIAMGPVIGIFIGLTAWFIFSG' A
#
# COMPACT_ATOMS: atom_id res chain seq x y z
N MET A 1 -10.96 7.82 16.50
CA MET A 1 -10.62 7.27 15.17
C MET A 1 -11.86 6.73 14.47
N ASP A 2 -13.05 7.07 14.99
CA ASP A 2 -14.33 6.47 14.56
C ASP A 2 -15.00 7.18 13.38
N LYS A 3 -14.67 8.45 13.14
CA LYS A 3 -15.44 9.28 12.17
C LYS A 3 -15.05 9.11 10.71
N PHE A 4 -14.02 8.32 10.40
CA PHE A 4 -13.59 8.03 9.02
C PHE A 4 -13.94 6.61 8.56
N THR A 5 -14.47 5.78 9.46
CA THR A 5 -14.72 4.34 9.23
C THR A 5 -16.15 3.91 9.53
N GLU A 6 -17.05 4.83 9.91
CA GLU A 6 -18.49 4.54 9.94
C GLU A 6 -18.98 4.32 8.50
N GLU A 7 -19.43 3.09 8.21
CA GLU A 7 -20.11 2.63 6.98
C GLU A 7 -19.27 2.30 5.73
N LEU A 8 -17.95 2.06 5.82
CA LEU A 8 -17.22 1.49 4.68
C LEU A 8 -17.43 -0.03 4.60
N SER A 9 -17.87 -0.51 3.44
CA SER A 9 -17.95 -1.96 3.18
C SER A 9 -16.56 -2.59 3.12
N ASP A 10 -16.44 -3.87 3.44
CA ASP A 10 -15.14 -4.58 3.45
C ASP A 10 -14.40 -4.50 2.11
N ASP A 11 -15.14 -4.48 1.00
CA ASP A 11 -14.59 -4.33 -0.36
C ASP A 11 -14.01 -2.92 -0.59
N GLU A 12 -14.66 -1.88 -0.06
CA GLU A 12 -14.16 -0.51 -0.14
C GLU A 12 -12.94 -0.32 0.75
N LEU A 13 -12.94 -0.88 1.97
CA LEU A 13 -11.79 -0.87 2.86
C LEU A 13 -10.59 -1.56 2.19
N LEU A 14 -10.79 -2.72 1.58
CA LEU A 14 -9.76 -3.43 0.81
C LEU A 14 -9.22 -2.54 -0.32
N ALA A 15 -10.11 -1.92 -1.10
CA ALA A 15 -9.71 -1.05 -2.20
C ALA A 15 -8.88 0.14 -1.73
N TYR A 16 -9.28 0.79 -0.63
CA TYR A 16 -8.53 1.90 -0.02
C TYR A 16 -7.17 1.45 0.49
N CYS A 17 -7.11 0.35 1.23
CA CYS A 17 -5.87 -0.18 1.77
C CYS A 17 -4.89 -0.57 0.65
N VAL A 18 -5.36 -1.24 -0.40
CA VAL A 18 -4.53 -1.61 -1.56
C VAL A 18 -4.05 -0.37 -2.32
N ALA A 19 -4.94 0.59 -2.60
CA ALA A 19 -4.58 1.83 -3.29
C ALA A 19 -3.52 2.62 -2.52
N PHE A 20 -3.73 2.78 -1.20
CA PHE A 20 -2.78 3.46 -0.33
C PHE A 20 -1.45 2.71 -0.22
N GLY A 21 -1.49 1.39 -0.11
CA GLY A 21 -0.33 0.52 -0.13
C GLY A 21 0.50 0.69 -1.40
N ILE A 22 -0.13 0.68 -2.58
CA ILE A 22 0.55 0.91 -3.88
C ILE A 22 1.25 2.27 -3.89
N VAL A 23 0.58 3.34 -3.45
CA VAL A 23 1.19 4.69 -3.41
C VAL A 23 2.44 4.69 -2.52
N ILE A 24 2.36 4.12 -1.31
CA ILE A 24 3.51 3.99 -0.42
C ILE A 24 4.63 3.16 -1.08
N GLY A 25 4.29 2.02 -1.68
CA GLY A 25 5.24 1.13 -2.32
C GLY A 25 5.95 1.78 -3.51
N VAL A 26 5.24 2.54 -4.34
CA VAL A 26 5.82 3.32 -5.45
C VAL A 26 6.81 4.34 -4.92
N VAL A 27 6.43 5.12 -3.90
CA VAL A 27 7.31 6.13 -3.31
C VAL A 27 8.56 5.47 -2.74
N LEU A 28 8.42 4.43 -1.93
CA LEU A 28 9.55 3.70 -1.35
C LEU A 28 10.45 3.08 -2.43
N GLY A 29 9.87 2.42 -3.43
CA GLY A 29 10.63 1.81 -4.53
C GLY A 29 11.42 2.83 -5.33
N ILE A 30 10.82 3.99 -5.64
CA ILE A 30 11.50 5.09 -6.33
C ILE A 30 12.64 5.63 -5.45
N PHE A 31 12.38 5.98 -4.19
CA PHE A 31 13.39 6.53 -3.30
C PHE A 31 14.56 5.56 -3.09
N SER A 32 14.29 4.32 -2.72
CA SER A 32 15.33 3.30 -2.51
C SER A 32 16.05 2.92 -3.80
N GLY A 33 15.33 2.83 -4.92
CA GLY A 33 15.91 2.49 -6.21
C GLY A 33 16.78 3.60 -6.79
N LEU A 34 16.43 4.87 -6.59
CA LEU A 34 17.28 6.00 -6.98
C LEU A 34 18.57 6.06 -6.14
N ILE A 35 18.48 5.84 -4.82
CA ILE A 35 19.64 5.79 -3.92
C ILE A 35 20.60 4.64 -4.32
N ALA A 36 20.04 3.48 -4.65
CA ALA A 36 20.81 2.30 -5.04
C ALA A 36 21.20 2.27 -6.53
N SER A 37 20.79 3.26 -7.34
CA SER A 37 20.91 3.25 -8.80
C SER A 37 20.41 1.94 -9.44
N ASN A 38 19.32 1.38 -8.90
CA ASN A 38 18.83 0.05 -9.25
C ASN A 38 17.36 0.09 -9.72
N GLY A 39 17.15 -0.09 -11.03
CA GLY A 39 15.83 -0.09 -11.64
C GLY A 39 14.92 -1.26 -11.22
N PHE A 40 15.49 -2.38 -10.75
CA PHE A 40 14.69 -3.49 -10.21
C PHE A 40 13.95 -3.09 -8.93
N LEU A 41 14.60 -2.33 -8.04
CA LEU A 41 13.96 -1.84 -6.82
C LEU A 41 12.83 -0.86 -7.13
N ILE A 42 13.01 -0.01 -8.15
CA ILE A 42 11.96 0.90 -8.64
C ILE A 42 10.76 0.10 -9.14
N ALA A 43 11.00 -0.93 -9.97
CA ALA A 43 9.96 -1.78 -10.54
C ALA A 43 9.24 -2.65 -9.49
N MET A 44 9.92 -3.05 -8.42
CA MET A 44 9.35 -3.85 -7.33
C MET A 44 8.54 -3.04 -6.30
N GLY A 45 8.71 -1.72 -6.27
CA GLY A 45 7.98 -0.82 -5.36
C GLY A 45 6.46 -1.03 -5.33
N PRO A 46 5.76 -1.00 -6.47
CA PRO A 46 4.32 -1.23 -6.54
C PRO A 46 3.91 -2.60 -5.97
N VAL A 47 4.69 -3.65 -6.24
CA VAL A 47 4.41 -5.01 -5.78
C VAL A 47 4.49 -5.08 -4.26
N ILE A 48 5.55 -4.51 -3.66
CA ILE A 48 5.68 -4.41 -2.20
C ILE A 48 4.52 -3.60 -1.62
N GLY A 49 4.12 -2.52 -2.30
CA GLY A 49 2.97 -1.70 -1.91
C GLY A 49 1.65 -2.47 -1.83
N ILE A 50 1.37 -3.36 -2.78
CA ILE A 50 0.19 -4.23 -2.74
C ILE A 50 0.20 -5.10 -1.48
N PHE A 51 1.34 -5.71 -1.15
CA PHE A 51 1.46 -6.53 0.07
C PHE A 51 1.25 -5.72 1.35
N ILE A 52 1.77 -4.49 1.41
CA ILE A 52 1.53 -3.58 2.54
C ILE A 52 0.03 -3.29 2.66
N GLY A 53 -0.63 -2.96 1.55
CA GLY A 53 -2.07 -2.69 1.51
C GLY A 53 -2.92 -3.88 1.95
N LEU A 54 -2.63 -5.08 1.44
CA LEU A 54 -3.31 -6.32 1.86
C LEU A 54 -3.10 -6.62 3.34
N THR A 55 -1.90 -6.40 3.87
CA THR A 55 -1.60 -6.58 5.29
C THR A 55 -2.37 -5.58 6.15
N ALA A 56 -2.46 -4.33 5.73
CA ALA A 56 -3.23 -3.30 6.42
C ALA A 56 -4.72 -3.65 6.45
N TRP A 57 -5.28 -4.06 5.31
CA TRP A 57 -6.67 -4.53 5.27
C TRP A 57 -6.90 -5.68 6.25
N PHE A 58 -6.05 -6.71 6.24
CA PHE A 58 -6.17 -7.85 7.16
C PHE A 58 -6.16 -7.44 8.65
N ILE A 59 -5.38 -6.41 9.01
CA ILE A 59 -5.33 -5.87 10.38
C ILE A 59 -6.61 -5.10 10.73
N PHE A 60 -7.22 -4.41 9.77
CA PHE A 60 -8.42 -3.60 10.00
C PHE A 60 -9.72 -4.37 9.82
N SER A 61 -9.70 -5.49 9.08
CA SER A 61 -10.86 -6.37 8.84
C SER A 61 -10.96 -7.53 9.85
N GLY A 62 -9.89 -7.82 10.60
CA GLY A 62 -9.80 -8.92 11.57
C GLY A 62 -10.05 -8.46 13.00
#